data_AF-K1SIY2-F1
#
_entry.id   AF-K1SIY2-F1
#
_cell.length_a   1.000
_cell.length_b   1.000
_cell.length_c   1.000
_cell.angle_alpha   90.00
_cell.angle_beta   90.00
_cell.angle_gamma   90.00
#
_symmetry.space_group_name_H-M   'P 1'
#
loop_
_entity.id
_entity.type
_entity.pdbx_description
1 polymer ?
#
loop_
_entity_poly.entity_id
_entity_poly.type
_entity_poly.pdbx_seq_one_letter_code
_entity_poly.pdbx_strand_id
1 'polypeptide(L)' 'TQFFKTSLNGIDLSNSNIDQIAVSLEDIKGAKINQMQAIDLMYLLGVKVVE' A
#
# COMPACT_ATOMS: atom_id res chain seq x y z
N THR A 1 -6.21 2.90 -9.42
CA THR A 1 -6.32 1.45 -9.74
C THR A 1 -6.86 0.71 -8.52
N GLN A 2 -7.65 -0.34 -8.71
CA GLN A 2 -8.20 -1.13 -7.60
C GLN A 2 -7.61 -2.54 -7.63
N PHE A 3 -7.12 -3.02 -6.49
CA PHE A 3 -6.64 -4.39 -6.30
C PHE A 3 -7.51 -5.04 -5.23
N PHE A 4 -8.41 -5.91 -5.67
CA PHE A 4 -9.33 -6.63 -4.80
C PHE A 4 -9.17 -8.12 -5.05
N LYS A 5 -8.85 -8.88 -3.99
CA LYS A 5 -8.57 -10.32 -4.07
C LYS A 5 -7.40 -10.64 -5.01
N THR A 6 -6.42 -9.75 -5.06
CA THR A 6 -5.22 -9.89 -5.88
C THR A 6 -4.02 -9.74 -4.95
N SER A 7 -3.31 -10.85 -4.70
CA SER A 7 -2.11 -10.81 -3.88
C SER A 7 -1.00 -10.03 -4.59
N LEU A 8 -0.41 -9.07 -3.88
CA LEU A 8 0.75 -8.28 -4.31
C LEU A 8 2.04 -8.74 -3.63
N ASN A 9 2.04 -9.93 -3.02
CA ASN A 9 3.21 -10.49 -2.35
C ASN A 9 4.40 -10.59 -3.32
N GLY A 10 5.53 -9.99 -2.96
CA GLY A 10 6.76 -10.00 -3.77
C GLY A 10 6.77 -9.01 -4.93
N ILE A 11 5.68 -8.30 -5.20
CA ILE A 11 5.63 -7.25 -6.22
C ILE A 11 6.37 -6.01 -5.70
N ASP A 12 7.24 -5.44 -6.54
CA ASP A 12 7.95 -4.21 -6.23
C ASP A 12 7.21 -3.00 -6.80
N LEU A 13 6.63 -2.21 -5.90
CA LEU A 13 5.91 -0.98 -6.21
C LEU A 13 6.76 0.26 -5.93
N SER A 14 8.00 0.14 -5.46
CA SER A 14 8.81 1.26 -4.95
C SER A 14 9.03 2.41 -5.95
N ASN A 15 8.92 2.13 -7.26
CA ASN A 15 9.00 3.11 -8.34
C ASN A 15 7.65 3.46 -8.99
N SER A 16 6.55 2.90 -8.49
CA SER A 16 5.19 3.17 -8.98
C SER A 16 4.57 4.34 -8.25
N ASN A 17 3.71 5.10 -8.93
CA ASN A 17 2.78 5.98 -8.22
C ASN A 17 1.59 5.13 -7.72
N ILE A 18 1.36 5.12 -6.41
CA ILE A 18 0.26 4.38 -5.77
C ILE A 18 -0.74 5.31 -5.06
N ASP A 19 -0.68 6.61 -5.30
CA ASP A 19 -1.62 7.59 -4.76
C ASP A 19 -3.06 7.10 -4.97
N GLN A 20 -3.84 7.06 -3.88
CA GLN A 20 -5.25 6.65 -3.90
C GLN A 20 -5.51 5.22 -4.42
N ILE A 21 -4.52 4.33 -4.33
CA ILE A 21 -4.74 2.89 -4.55
C ILE A 21 -5.83 2.38 -3.61
N ALA A 22 -6.85 1.71 -4.15
CA ALA A 22 -7.80 0.96 -3.35
C ALA A 22 -7.30 -0.48 -3.24
N VAL A 23 -6.88 -0.86 -2.04
CA VAL A 23 -6.32 -2.19 -1.73
C VAL A 23 -6.73 -2.59 -0.32
N SER A 24 -6.72 -3.89 -0.01
CA SER A 24 -6.90 -4.39 1.36
C SER A 24 -5.54 -4.66 2.03
N LEU A 25 -5.53 -4.74 3.37
CA LEU A 25 -4.34 -5.17 4.12
C LEU A 25 -3.84 -6.57 3.68
N GLU A 26 -4.75 -7.45 3.30
CA GLU A 26 -4.42 -8.81 2.89
C GLU A 26 -3.79 -8.85 1.49
N ASP A 27 -4.33 -8.05 0.57
CA ASP A 27 -3.83 -7.97 -0.81
C ASP A 27 -2.42 -7.34 -0.87
N ILE A 28 -2.14 -6.29 -0.10
CA ILE A 28 -0.85 -5.58 -0.12
C ILE A 28 0.27 -6.29 0.66
N LYS A 29 -0.06 -7.30 1.46
CA LYS A 29 0.89 -7.98 2.35
C LYS A 29 2.06 -8.59 1.56
N GLY A 30 3.28 -8.15 1.87
CA GLY A 30 4.51 -8.64 1.24
C GLY A 30 4.94 -7.89 -0.02
N ALA A 31 4.20 -6.86 -0.45
CA ALA A 31 4.67 -5.95 -1.48
C ALA A 31 5.87 -5.14 -0.97
N LYS A 32 6.79 -4.79 -1.88
CA LYS A 32 7.87 -3.85 -1.58
C LYS A 32 7.42 -2.44 -1.93
N ILE A 33 7.54 -1.54 -0.98
CA ILE A 33 7.16 -0.12 -1.10
C ILE A 33 8.29 0.76 -0.58
N ASN A 34 8.29 2.04 -0.97
CA ASN A 34 9.21 3.04 -0.43
C ASN A 34 8.62 3.75 0.81
N GLN A 35 9.40 4.65 1.42
CA GLN A 35 9.00 5.36 2.64
C GLN A 35 7.76 6.26 2.45
N MET A 36 7.67 6.95 1.32
CA MET A 36 6.53 7.85 1.02
C MET A 36 5.23 7.03 0.90
N GLN A 37 5.30 5.92 0.16
CA GLN A 37 4.20 4.98 -0.02
C GLN A 37 3.71 4.38 1.30
N ALA A 38 4.60 4.17 2.27
CA ALA A 38 4.21 3.69 3.59
C ALA A 38 3.28 4.69 4.29
N ILE A 39 3.54 5.99 4.16
CA ILE A 39 2.68 7.05 4.71
C ILE A 39 1.32 7.04 3.99
N ASP A 40 1.33 6.92 2.67
CA ASP A 40 0.10 6.88 1.87
C ASP A 40 -0.80 5.68 2.22
N LEU A 41 -0.21 4.57 2.67
CA LEU A 41 -0.93 3.35 3.05
C LEU A 41 -1.39 3.31 4.51
N MET A 42 -1.08 4.33 5.33
CA MET A 42 -1.48 4.36 6.76
C MET A 42 -3.01 4.30 6.96
N TYR A 43 -3.80 4.73 5.96
CA TYR A 43 -5.26 4.62 6.01
C TYR A 43 -5.74 3.17 6.22
N LEU A 44 -4.97 2.19 5.73
CA LEU A 44 -5.30 0.76 5.87
C LEU A 44 -5.28 0.30 7.31
N LEU A 45 -4.48 0.95 8.16
CA LEU A 45 -4.37 0.64 9.59
C LEU A 45 -5.36 1.44 10.44
N GLY A 46 -6.09 2.40 9.86
CA GLY A 46 -7.01 3.26 10.61
C GLY A 46 -6.32 4.21 11.60
N VAL A 47 -5.02 4.46 11.43
CA VAL A 47 -4.22 5.32 12.31
C VAL A 47 -3.93 6.66 11.63
N LYS A 48 -3.58 7.66 12.43
CA LYS A 48 -3.10 8.96 11.95
C LYS A 48 -1.61 9.09 12.28
N VAL A 49 -0.83 9.51 11.29
CA VAL A 49 0.55 9.93 11.51
C VAL A 49 0.53 11.28 12.23
N VAL A 50 1.38 11.42 13.25
CA VAL A 50 1.58 12.66 14.00
C VAL A 50 3.06 13.04 13.90
N GLU A 51 3.36 14.33 13.99
CA GLU A 51 4.74 14.87 14.05
C GLU A 51 5.46 14.49 15.34
#